data_AF-A0A2V9N667-F1
#
_entry.id   AF-A0A2V9N667-F1
#
_cell.length_a   1.000
_cell.length_b   1.000
_cell.length_c   1.000
_cell.angle_alpha   90.00
_cell.angle_beta   90.00
_cell.angle_gamma   90.00
#
_symmetry.space_group_name_H-M   'P 1'
#
loop_
_entity.id
_entity.type
_entity.pdbx_description
1 polymer ?
#
loop_
_entity_poly.entity_id
_entity_poly.type
_entity_poly.pdbx_seq_one_letter_code
_entity_poly.pdbx_strand_id
1 'polypeptide(L)' 'MTILDTNVVSEVMATFPSHAVLAWLAKGRTADEFFITTITVAEIFYGIELLPMGIRRDTLGADAEGMFQEDYEAR' A
#
# COMPACT_ATOMS: atom_id res chain seq x y z
N MET A 1 -4.47 16.90 -0.75
CA MET A 1 -4.72 16.09 -1.96
C MET A 1 -3.38 15.69 -2.56
N THR A 2 -2.90 14.51 -2.19
CA THR A 2 -1.63 13.92 -2.58
C THR A 2 -1.92 12.52 -3.11
N ILE A 3 -1.45 12.22 -4.31
CA ILE A 3 -1.54 10.87 -4.87
C ILE A 3 -0.25 10.13 -4.53
N LEU A 4 -0.37 9.01 -3.83
CA LEU A 4 0.75 8.16 -3.46
C LEU A 4 1.10 7.22 -4.62
N ASP A 5 2.40 7.10 -4.85
CA ASP A 5 2.98 6.18 -5.82
C ASP A 5 3.21 4.79 -5.18
N THR A 6 3.44 3.78 -6.01
CA THR A 6 3.62 2.38 -5.61
C THR A 6 4.81 2.22 -4.67
N ASN A 7 5.88 2.99 -4.85
CA ASN A 7 7.03 2.95 -3.94
C ASN A 7 6.65 3.34 -2.50
N VAL A 8 5.88 4.41 -2.29
CA VAL A 8 5.45 4.87 -0.97
C VAL A 8 4.48 3.86 -0.35
N VAL A 9 3.53 3.36 -1.14
CA VAL A 9 2.57 2.35 -0.67
C VAL A 9 3.29 1.07 -0.25
N SER A 10 4.20 0.58 -1.10
CA SER A 10 4.98 -0.63 -0.81
C SER A 10 5.90 -0.48 0.40
N GLU A 11 6.41 0.73 0.67
CA GLU A 11 7.22 1.01 1.84
C GLU A 11 6.40 0.92 3.13
N VAL A 12 5.16 1.40 3.14
CA VAL A 12 4.24 1.28 4.29
C VAL A 12 3.90 -0.18 4.60
N MET A 13 3.84 -1.02 3.56
CA MET A 13 3.58 -2.47 3.68
C MET A 13 4.83 -3.27 4.08
N ALA A 14 6.02 -2.67 4.06
CA ALA A 14 7.25 -3.37 4.38
C ALA A 14 7.31 -3.74 5.87
N THR A 15 7.96 -4.87 6.19
CA THR A 15 8.18 -5.29 7.59
C THR A 15 8.97 -4.26 8.40
N PHE A 16 9.90 -3.56 7.75
CA PHE A 16 10.73 -2.51 8.35
C PHE A 16 10.66 -1.25 7.48
N PRO A 17 9.59 -0.46 7.62
CA PRO A 17 9.38 0.72 6.79
C PRO A 17 10.39 1.82 7.11
N SER A 18 10.75 2.61 6.11
CA SER A 18 11.58 3.79 6.26
C SER A 18 10.92 4.81 7.18
N HIS A 19 11.62 5.15 8.27
CA HIS A 19 11.20 6.20 9.21
C HIS A 19 10.97 7.55 8.52
N ALA A 20 11.71 7.87 7.45
CA ALA A 20 11.53 9.12 6.73
C ALA A 20 10.18 9.17 6.00
N VAL A 21 9.76 8.05 5.41
CA VAL A 21 8.47 7.94 4.71
C VAL A 21 7.32 8.02 5.72
N LEU A 22 7.42 7.30 6.84
CA LEU A 22 6.43 7.38 7.92
C LEU A 22 6.32 8.78 8.51
N ALA A 23 7.45 9.45 8.76
CA ALA A 23 7.45 10.81 9.28
C ALA A 23 6.89 11.82 8.27
N TRP A 24 7.08 11.59 6.97
CA TRP A 24 6.48 12.42 5.92
C TRP A 24 4.96 12.21 5.85
N LEU A 25 4.47 10.96 5.90
CA LEU A 25 3.05 10.65 5.95
C LEU A 25 2.37 11.25 7.18
N ALA A 26 2.99 11.11 8.36
CA ALA A 26 2.47 11.66 9.62
C ALA A 26 2.47 13.20 9.68
N LYS A 27 3.32 13.86 8.88
CA LYS A 27 3.28 15.32 8.67
C LYS A 27 2.26 15.74 7.63
N GLY A 28 1.88 14.83 6.75
CA GLY A 28 0.75 15.00 5.86
C GLY A 28 -0.51 15.33 6.64
N ARG A 29 -1.45 15.99 5.98
CA ARG A 29 -2.76 16.26 6.56
C ARG A 29 -3.54 14.95 6.77
N THR A 30 -4.79 15.08 7.20
CA THR A 30 -5.71 13.98 7.50
C THR A 30 -5.81 12.95 6.36
N ALA A 31 -6.25 11.72 6.69
CA ALA A 31 -6.22 10.58 5.75
C ALA A 31 -6.99 10.83 4.43
N ASP A 32 -8.01 11.68 4.47
CA ASP A 32 -8.80 12.17 3.32
C ASP A 32 -8.01 13.04 2.34
N GLU A 33 -6.76 13.39 2.66
CA GLU A 33 -5.87 14.08 1.74
C GLU A 33 -4.96 13.15 0.92
N PHE A 34 -4.93 11.85 1.22
CA PHE A 34 -4.11 10.87 0.53
C PHE A 34 -4.96 9.95 -0.35
N PHE A 35 -4.47 9.70 -1.57
CA PHE A 35 -5.16 8.91 -2.57
C PHE A 35 -4.18 7.96 -3.24
N ILE A 36 -4.67 6.81 -3.69
CA ILE A 36 -3.92 5.90 -4.56
C ILE A 36 -4.69 5.75 -5.87
N THR A 37 -4.00 5.36 -6.93
CA THR A 37 -4.66 5.09 -8.22
C THR A 37 -4.97 3.61 -8.37
N THR A 38 -5.92 3.26 -9.23
CA THR A 38 -6.15 1.86 -9.63
C THR A 38 -4.90 1.23 -10.26
N ILE A 39 -4.03 2.04 -10.88
CA ILE A 39 -2.75 1.57 -11.42
C ILE A 39 -1.80 1.16 -10.29
N THR A 40 -1.69 1.98 -9.24
CA THR A 40 -0.91 1.68 -8.03
C THR A 40 -1.36 0.37 -7.37
N VAL A 41 -2.68 0.16 -7.27
CA VAL A 41 -3.26 -1.09 -6.76
C VAL A 41 -2.85 -2.28 -7.64
N ALA A 42 -2.97 -2.15 -8.96
CA ALA A 42 -2.58 -3.20 -9.90
C ALA A 42 -1.08 -3.51 -9.83
N GLU A 43 -0.21 -2.51 -9.68
CA GLU A 43 1.24 -2.70 -9.54
C GLU A 43 1.61 -3.46 -8.26
N ILE A 44 0.93 -3.17 -7.14
CA ILE A 44 1.11 -3.90 -5.88
C ILE A 44 0.73 -5.38 -6.05
N PHE A 45 -0.47 -5.67 -6.57
CA PHE A 45 -0.90 -7.06 -6.78
C PHE A 45 -0.02 -7.79 -7.80
N TYR A 46 0.38 -7.11 -8.88
CA TYR A 46 1.31 -7.67 -9.85
C TYR A 46 2.65 -8.02 -9.21
N GLY A 47 3.20 -7.14 -8.37
CA GLY A 47 4.44 -7.39 -7.62
C GLY A 47 4.34 -8.59 -6.67
N ILE A 48 3.19 -8.77 -6.01
CA ILE A 48 2.92 -9.92 -5.14
C ILE A 48 2.86 -11.21 -5.97
N GLU A 49 2.14 -11.22 -7.09
CA GLU A 49 2.00 -12.41 -7.95
C GLU A 49 3.31 -12.87 -8.61
N LEU A 50 4.31 -11.98 -8.73
CA LEU A 50 5.66 -12.36 -9.18
C LEU A 50 6.45 -13.17 -8.14
N LEU A 51 6.03 -13.20 -6.87
CA LEU A 51 6.69 -14.01 -5.85
C LEU A 51 6.43 -15.51 -6.06
N PRO A 52 7.37 -16.40 -5.71
CA PRO A 52 7.11 -17.82 -5.68
C PRO A 52 5.91 -18.15 -4.78
N MET A 53 5.11 -19.14 -5.20
CA MET A 53 4.02 -19.70 -4.38
C MET A 53 4.53 -20.03 -2.96
N GLY A 54 3.81 -19.56 -1.94
CA GLY A 54 4.10 -19.87 -0.54
C GLY A 54 3.68 -18.77 0.42
N ILE A 55 3.97 -19.01 1.71
CA ILE A 55 3.49 -18.19 2.84
C ILE A 55 3.69 -16.70 2.61
N ARG A 56 4.87 -16.28 2.15
CA ARG A 56 5.15 -14.85 1.95
C ARG A 56 4.21 -14.19 0.93
N ARG A 57 3.93 -14.89 -0.17
CA ARG A 57 3.04 -14.37 -1.21
C ARG A 57 1.61 -14.31 -0.70
N ASP A 58 1.17 -15.38 -0.06
CA ASP A 58 -0.20 -15.52 0.43
C ASP A 58 -0.50 -14.52 1.55
N THR A 59 0.45 -14.29 2.47
CA THR A 59 0.35 -13.27 3.52
C THR A 59 0.29 -11.86 2.92
N LEU A 60 1.23 -11.50 2.04
CA LEU A 60 1.22 -10.17 1.41
C LEU A 60 -0.04 -9.93 0.56
N GLY A 61 -0.54 -10.97 -0.11
CA GLY A 61 -1.79 -10.90 -0.87
C GLY A 61 -2.99 -10.58 0.03
N ALA A 62 -3.14 -11.32 1.13
CA ALA A 62 -4.21 -11.08 2.09
C ALA A 62 -4.12 -9.69 2.75
N ASP A 63 -2.90 -9.25 3.10
CA ASP A 63 -2.68 -7.92 3.68
C ASP A 63 -3.04 -6.80 2.67
N ALA A 64 -2.69 -6.98 1.39
CA ALA A 64 -3.03 -6.03 0.33
C ALA A 64 -4.54 -5.97 0.05
N GLU A 65 -5.21 -7.13 -0.03
CA GLU A 65 -6.66 -7.21 -0.19
C GLU A 65 -7.39 -6.50 0.95
N GLY A 66 -7.01 -6.78 2.20
CA GLY A 66 -7.59 -6.12 3.37
C GLY A 66 -7.41 -4.59 3.33
N MET A 67 -6.19 -4.14 3.04
CA MET A 67 -5.87 -2.71 2.95
C MET A 67 -6.69 -1.98 1.89
N PHE A 68 -6.88 -2.56 0.70
CA PHE A 68 -7.57 -1.89 -0.41
C PHE A 68 -9.10 -2.02 -0.35
N GLN A 69 -9.62 -3.07 0.28
CA GLN A 69 -11.06 -3.26 0.43
C GLN A 69 -11.65 -2.26 1.43
N GLU A 70 -10.94 -1.96 2.53
CA GLU A 70 -11.33 -0.92 3.48
C GLU A 70 -11.42 0.48 2.83
N ASP A 71 -10.50 0.83 1.92
CA ASP A 71 -10.52 2.11 1.19
C ASP A 71 -11.65 2.20 0.16
N TYR A 72 -12.13 1.06 -0.37
CA TYR A 72 -13.24 1.04 -1.32
C TYR A 72 -14.60 1.15 -0.62
N GLU A 73 -14.75 0.57 0.57
CA GLU A 73 -15.99 0.63 1.36
C GLU A 73 -16.17 1.99 2.09
N ALA A 74 -15.09 2.72 2.32
CA ALA A 74 -15.10 4.03 2.98
C ALA A 74 -15.40 5.23 2.04
N ARG A 75 -15.66 4.98 0.74
CA ARG A 75 -15.98 5.99 -0.29
C ARG A 75 -17.47 6.00 -0.64
#